data_AF-A0A431IYC7-F1
#
_entry.id   AF-A0A431IYC7-F1
#
_cell.length_a   1.000
_cell.length_b   1.000
_cell.length_c   1.000
_cell.angle_alpha   90.00
_cell.angle_beta   90.00
_cell.angle_gamma   90.00
#
_symmetry.space_group_name_H-M   'P 1'
#
loop_
_entity.id
_entity.type
_entity.pdbx_description
1 polymer ?
#
loop_
_entity_poly.entity_id
_entity_poly.type
_entity_poly.pdbx_seq_one_letter_code
_entity_poly.pdbx_strand_id
1 'polypeptide(L)'
;MRMKLAVAISSALLLSACVTRTINSDGSVQSTVIDKNKLSDTYIDLAIEYQQHSAPQVALERANLAVSTKDDNPKAYMIRAMIYQQLGQYDKAEQDFKKALWLDSKYSEDNVNYAVFLCDQKRYSEAMYNFNQALDNPLYFTPEIGYYSRGNCYAKQDSFESANRDYLAALNYKSPPQDTYVALSRLQFNHQNYQLANYYLNRYNSSQTPETMWLHIQILQAMIDQGVSSAKYREYNSYRKTLGQLLIKNYGDTKEAQQYLLQYDASGAPLPSRKKALPEASSAVLPNNAAQSVTLFESPSEAVKTGSHKANTSANDTSAVIVVKSEPVVNQASVAAPNAVPATASNNTNAAVSAAGVSSLSNASGSSSGVSQSGSRRSIIVNSGDTLYSISRKYSVPVATLQKINNIGPRGILIGMKLYLDPQ
;
A
#
# COMPACT_ATOMS: atom_id res chain seq x y z
N MET A 1 -20.09 79.57 -14.46
CA MET A 1 -20.14 78.55 -15.54
C MET A 1 -18.71 78.25 -15.99
N ARG A 2 -18.20 77.02 -15.72
CA ARG A 2 -16.94 76.35 -16.20
C ARG A 2 -16.56 75.29 -15.14
N MET A 3 -16.92 74.01 -15.25
CA MET A 3 -16.39 72.87 -16.04
C MET A 3 -15.03 72.29 -15.56
N LYS A 4 -15.09 70.99 -15.17
CA LYS A 4 -14.07 69.90 -15.09
C LYS A 4 -13.00 69.94 -13.98
N LEU A 5 -12.89 68.88 -13.18
CA LEU A 5 -12.03 67.70 -13.46
C LEU A 5 -12.28 66.58 -12.42
N ALA A 6 -12.42 65.35 -12.91
CA ALA A 6 -12.50 64.13 -12.12
C ALA A 6 -11.10 63.63 -11.74
N VAL A 7 -10.95 63.09 -10.53
CA VAL A 7 -9.86 62.15 -10.19
C VAL A 7 -10.45 61.02 -9.36
N ALA A 8 -10.66 59.87 -10.00
CA ALA A 8 -10.95 58.61 -9.35
C ALA A 8 -9.60 58.02 -8.87
N ILE A 9 -9.44 57.87 -7.55
CA ILE A 9 -8.27 57.21 -6.96
C ILE A 9 -8.55 55.71 -6.95
N SER A 10 -7.94 54.99 -7.90
CA SER A 10 -7.86 53.53 -7.89
C SER A 10 -6.73 53.10 -6.94
N SER A 11 -7.09 52.55 -5.79
CA SER A 11 -6.13 51.94 -4.85
C SER A 11 -5.74 50.55 -5.35
N ALA A 12 -4.69 50.46 -6.16
CA ALA A 12 -4.03 49.21 -6.48
C ALA A 12 -3.15 48.78 -5.30
N LEU A 13 -3.56 47.72 -4.58
CA LEU A 13 -2.71 47.04 -3.60
C LEU A 13 -1.58 46.31 -4.34
N LEU A 14 -0.39 46.90 -4.31
CA LEU A 14 0.87 46.25 -4.64
C LEU A 14 1.24 45.30 -3.49
N LEU A 15 0.96 44.01 -3.66
CA LEU A 15 1.56 42.95 -2.84
C LEU A 15 3.05 42.85 -3.23
N SER A 16 3.92 43.53 -2.50
CA SER A 16 5.35 43.32 -2.57
C SER A 16 5.69 41.93 -2.02
N ALA A 17 6.06 41.01 -2.91
CA ALA A 17 6.68 39.76 -2.50
C ALA A 17 8.05 40.07 -1.87
N CYS A 18 8.13 40.04 -0.53
CA CYS A 18 9.40 40.13 0.17
C CYS A 18 10.23 38.88 -0.14
N VAL A 19 11.25 39.01 -0.98
CA VAL A 19 12.29 37.98 -1.14
C VAL A 19 13.31 38.17 -0.02
N THR A 20 13.32 37.27 0.96
CA THR A 20 14.38 37.23 1.97
C THR A 20 15.70 36.83 1.30
N ARG A 21 16.68 37.74 1.30
CA ARG A 21 18.06 37.45 0.85
C ARG A 21 18.92 37.19 2.09
N THR A 22 19.57 36.03 2.15
CA THR A 22 20.63 35.79 3.12
C THR A 22 21.91 36.46 2.62
N ILE A 23 22.49 37.32 3.45
CA ILE A 23 23.73 38.03 3.17
C ILE A 23 24.79 37.43 4.09
N ASN A 24 25.93 37.03 3.53
CA ASN A 24 27.06 36.53 4.29
C ASN A 24 27.69 37.67 5.12
N SER A 25 28.54 37.32 6.09
CA SER A 25 29.20 38.28 6.98
C SER A 25 30.10 39.30 6.26
N ASP A 26 30.46 39.04 4.99
CA ASP A 26 31.26 39.91 4.12
C ASP A 26 30.41 40.80 3.19
N GLY A 27 29.07 40.78 3.34
CA GLY A 27 28.17 41.57 2.51
C GLY A 27 27.84 40.93 1.16
N SER A 28 28.41 39.76 0.83
CA SER A 28 28.04 39.01 -0.37
C SER A 28 26.65 38.38 -0.22
N VAL A 29 25.83 38.44 -1.27
CA VAL A 29 24.56 37.70 -1.30
C VAL A 29 24.90 36.22 -1.34
N GLN A 30 24.41 35.46 -0.37
CA GLN A 30 24.53 34.01 -0.40
C GLN A 30 23.70 33.51 -1.58
N SER A 31 24.33 33.26 -2.73
CA SER A 31 23.64 32.59 -3.82
C SER A 31 23.33 31.19 -3.33
N THR A 32 22.07 30.90 -3.06
CA THR A 32 21.62 29.52 -2.99
C THR A 32 21.87 28.93 -4.37
N VAL A 33 23.00 28.24 -4.55
CA VAL A 33 23.20 27.38 -5.71
C VAL A 33 22.15 26.29 -5.55
N ILE A 34 21.03 26.47 -6.24
CA ILE A 34 19.93 25.51 -6.19
C ILE A 34 20.44 24.26 -6.90
N ASP A 35 20.68 23.21 -6.12
CA ASP A 35 20.99 21.88 -6.64
C ASP A 35 19.78 21.40 -7.45
N LYS A 36 19.93 21.41 -8.77
CA LYS A 36 18.87 21.02 -9.71
C LYS A 36 18.45 19.56 -9.53
N ASN A 37 19.35 18.67 -9.11
CA ASN A 37 19.00 17.28 -8.85
C ASN A 37 18.02 17.21 -7.67
N LYS A 38 18.41 17.81 -6.55
CA LYS A 38 17.56 17.86 -5.34
C LYS A 38 16.25 18.60 -5.59
N LEU A 39 16.26 19.67 -6.38
CA LEU A 39 15.04 20.40 -6.72
C LEU A 39 14.11 19.56 -7.62
N SER A 40 14.65 18.88 -8.63
CA SER A 40 13.88 17.94 -9.46
C SER A 40 13.26 16.84 -8.61
N ASP A 41 14.01 16.25 -7.70
CA ASP A 41 13.53 15.20 -6.80
C ASP A 41 12.44 15.73 -5.85
N THR A 42 12.58 16.95 -5.36
CA THR A 42 11.53 17.60 -4.54
C THR A 42 10.23 17.79 -5.34
N TYR A 43 10.31 18.16 -6.61
CA TYR A 43 9.12 18.27 -7.47
C TYR A 43 8.51 16.91 -7.79
N ILE A 44 9.32 15.87 -7.94
CA ILE A 44 8.84 14.48 -8.06
C ILE A 44 8.05 14.08 -6.81
N ASP A 45 8.62 14.30 -5.62
CA ASP A 45 7.96 13.97 -4.35
C ASP A 45 6.62 14.71 -4.22
N LEU A 46 6.58 16.00 -4.57
CA LEU A 46 5.35 16.78 -4.58
C LEU A 46 4.33 16.25 -5.60
N ALA A 47 4.77 15.83 -6.79
CA ALA A 47 3.89 15.27 -7.80
C ALA A 47 3.25 13.96 -7.31
N ILE A 48 4.03 13.08 -6.69
CA ILE A 48 3.55 11.84 -6.09
C ILE A 48 2.52 12.14 -4.98
N GLU A 49 2.82 13.09 -4.10
CA GLU A 49 1.91 13.50 -3.02
C GLU A 49 0.57 13.99 -3.57
N TYR A 50 0.57 14.93 -4.51
CA TYR A 50 -0.68 15.42 -5.12
C TYR A 50 -1.41 14.35 -5.93
N GLN A 51 -0.68 13.40 -6.51
CA GLN A 51 -1.27 12.27 -7.20
C GLN A 51 -2.05 11.40 -6.20
N GLN A 52 -1.48 11.13 -5.01
CA GLN A 52 -2.12 10.37 -3.93
C GLN A 52 -3.34 11.09 -3.33
N HIS A 53 -3.36 12.42 -3.29
CA HIS A 53 -4.51 13.22 -2.80
C HIS A 53 -5.54 13.58 -3.88
N SER A 54 -5.51 12.89 -5.02
CA SER A 54 -6.55 13.04 -6.05
C SER A 54 -6.61 14.38 -6.74
N ALA A 55 -5.46 15.06 -6.79
CA ALA A 55 -5.29 16.28 -7.55
C ALA A 55 -4.36 16.01 -8.76
N PRO A 56 -4.77 15.17 -9.75
CA PRO A 56 -3.87 14.75 -10.83
C PRO A 56 -3.42 15.92 -11.73
N GLN A 57 -4.20 17.00 -11.81
CA GLN A 57 -3.78 18.22 -12.51
C GLN A 57 -2.65 18.94 -11.78
N VAL A 58 -2.75 19.09 -10.45
CA VAL A 58 -1.69 19.69 -9.63
C VAL A 58 -0.45 18.80 -9.62
N ALA A 59 -0.64 17.49 -9.56
CA ALA A 59 0.44 16.52 -9.71
C ALA A 59 1.16 16.71 -11.04
N LEU A 60 0.42 16.88 -12.14
CA LEU A 60 0.97 17.12 -13.46
C LEU A 60 1.79 18.42 -13.52
N GLU A 61 1.33 19.51 -12.89
CA GLU A 61 2.11 20.75 -12.79
C GLU A 61 3.45 20.52 -12.10
N ARG A 62 3.47 19.78 -10.99
CA ARG A 62 4.71 19.47 -10.26
C ARG A 62 5.62 18.54 -11.07
N ALA A 63 5.08 17.54 -11.74
CA ALA A 63 5.84 16.67 -12.63
C ALA A 63 6.44 17.44 -13.82
N ASN A 64 5.73 18.43 -14.37
CA ASN A 64 6.27 19.31 -15.40
C ASN A 64 7.43 20.16 -14.89
N LEU A 65 7.36 20.66 -13.66
CA LEU A 65 8.47 21.37 -13.02
C LEU A 65 9.68 20.46 -12.79
N ALA A 66 9.46 19.19 -12.43
CA ALA A 66 10.55 18.22 -12.30
C ALA A 66 11.29 18.04 -13.64
N VAL A 67 10.56 17.76 -14.72
CA VAL A 67 11.14 17.56 -16.05
C VAL A 67 11.82 18.84 -16.59
N SER A 68 11.26 20.03 -16.35
CA SER A 68 11.88 21.28 -16.81
C SER A 68 13.10 21.69 -15.97
N THR A 69 13.18 21.25 -14.72
CA THR A 69 14.35 21.46 -13.85
C THR A 69 15.53 20.60 -14.30
N LYS A 70 15.25 19.36 -14.70
CA LYS A 70 16.24 18.36 -15.12
C LYS A 70 15.64 17.41 -16.18
N ASP A 71 16.03 17.60 -17.43
CA ASP A 71 15.51 16.87 -18.60
C ASP A 71 16.17 15.51 -18.85
N ASP A 72 17.16 15.14 -18.04
CA ASP A 72 17.81 13.84 -18.01
C ASP A 72 17.46 13.02 -16.75
N ASN A 73 16.42 13.42 -15.99
CA ASN A 73 15.95 12.65 -14.83
C ASN A 73 14.89 11.60 -15.24
N PRO A 74 15.22 10.29 -15.35
CA PRO A 74 14.27 9.26 -15.77
C PRO A 74 13.04 9.18 -14.85
N LYS A 75 13.21 9.40 -13.55
CA LYS A 75 12.12 9.35 -12.57
C LYS A 75 11.08 10.44 -12.81
N ALA A 76 11.51 11.63 -13.25
CA ALA A 76 10.59 12.73 -13.55
C ALA A 76 9.64 12.36 -14.71
N TYR A 77 10.19 11.74 -15.77
CA TYR A 77 9.39 11.22 -16.88
C TYR A 77 8.49 10.07 -16.45
N MET A 78 9.00 9.12 -15.66
CA MET A 78 8.19 7.99 -15.15
C MET A 78 6.96 8.47 -14.36
N ILE A 79 7.14 9.39 -13.42
CA ILE A 79 6.03 9.94 -12.63
C ILE A 79 5.07 10.73 -13.51
N ARG A 80 5.57 11.55 -14.44
CA ARG A 80 4.71 12.28 -15.38
C ARG A 80 3.90 11.33 -16.27
N ALA A 81 4.49 10.23 -16.71
CA ALA A 81 3.82 9.19 -17.49
C ALA A 81 2.64 8.58 -16.73
N MET A 82 2.86 8.20 -15.47
CA MET A 82 1.82 7.65 -14.59
C MET A 82 0.68 8.66 -14.36
N ILE A 83 1.01 9.95 -14.21
CA ILE A 83 0.01 11.01 -14.07
C ILE A 83 -0.77 11.21 -15.38
N TYR A 84 -0.09 11.20 -16.53
CA TYR A 84 -0.76 11.25 -17.83
C TYR A 84 -1.69 10.05 -18.05
N GLN A 85 -1.28 8.84 -17.66
CA GLN A 85 -2.13 7.65 -17.68
C GLN A 85 -3.39 7.85 -16.83
N GLN A 86 -3.26 8.36 -15.60
CA GLN A 86 -4.40 8.64 -14.73
C GLN A 86 -5.35 9.70 -15.31
N LEU A 87 -4.82 10.66 -16.07
CA LEU A 87 -5.58 11.69 -16.77
C LEU A 87 -6.14 11.21 -18.13
N GLY A 88 -5.91 9.96 -18.53
CA GLY A 88 -6.34 9.43 -19.82
C GLY A 88 -5.55 9.95 -21.04
N GLN A 89 -4.43 10.63 -20.83
CA GLN A 89 -3.56 11.17 -21.88
C GLN A 89 -2.54 10.10 -22.33
N TYR A 90 -3.03 9.00 -22.89
CA TYR A 90 -2.24 7.79 -23.12
C TYR A 90 -1.05 7.97 -24.08
N ASP A 91 -1.18 8.76 -25.14
CA ASP A 91 -0.08 9.01 -26.08
C ASP A 91 1.11 9.71 -25.40
N LYS A 92 0.82 10.68 -24.53
CA LYS A 92 1.85 11.39 -23.75
C LYS A 92 2.45 10.49 -22.68
N ALA A 93 1.62 9.67 -22.03
CA ALA A 93 2.08 8.68 -21.08
C ALA A 93 3.09 7.73 -21.73
N GLU A 94 2.77 7.16 -22.89
CA GLU A 94 3.67 6.25 -23.60
C GLU A 94 4.98 6.92 -24.02
N GLN A 95 4.94 8.17 -24.49
CA GLN A 95 6.14 8.93 -24.83
C GLN A 95 7.05 9.09 -23.61
N ASP A 96 6.50 9.46 -22.45
CA ASP A 96 7.27 9.64 -21.23
C ASP A 96 7.79 8.31 -20.65
N PHE A 97 7.01 7.23 -20.70
CA PHE A 97 7.50 5.89 -20.31
C PHE A 97 8.71 5.47 -21.16
N LYS A 98 8.61 5.62 -22.48
CA LYS A 98 9.73 5.31 -23.38
C LYS A 98 10.93 6.20 -23.13
N LYS A 99 10.72 7.49 -22.84
CA LYS A 99 11.81 8.42 -22.52
C LYS A 99 12.51 8.05 -21.22
N ALA A 100 11.76 7.69 -20.17
CA ALA A 100 12.31 7.21 -18.91
C ALA A 100 13.20 5.96 -19.11
N LEU A 101 12.68 4.95 -19.82
CA LEU A 101 13.41 3.72 -20.12
C LEU A 101 14.63 3.93 -21.04
N TRP A 102 14.60 4.94 -21.90
CA TRP A 102 15.76 5.31 -22.72
C TRP A 102 16.86 5.99 -21.89
N LEU A 103 16.48 6.83 -20.90
CA LEU A 103 17.41 7.50 -19.99
C LEU A 103 18.05 6.53 -19.00
N ASP A 104 17.27 5.59 -18.45
CA ASP A 104 17.77 4.49 -17.62
C ASP A 104 17.02 3.19 -17.96
N SER A 105 17.70 2.31 -18.68
CA SER A 105 17.14 1.02 -19.11
C SER A 105 17.25 -0.09 -18.05
N LYS A 106 17.96 0.16 -16.95
CA LYS A 106 18.31 -0.90 -15.98
C LYS A 106 17.35 -0.99 -14.80
N TYR A 107 16.39 -0.07 -14.69
CA TYR A 107 15.46 -0.05 -13.57
C TYR A 107 14.27 -0.99 -13.84
N SER A 108 14.19 -2.07 -13.07
CA SER A 108 13.15 -3.10 -13.23
C SER A 108 11.77 -2.54 -12.92
N GLU A 109 11.65 -1.65 -11.93
CA GLU A 109 10.40 -0.99 -11.57
C GLU A 109 9.82 -0.18 -12.75
N ASP A 110 10.67 0.48 -13.54
CA ASP A 110 10.24 1.26 -14.71
C ASP A 110 9.69 0.35 -15.81
N ASN A 111 10.32 -0.81 -16.02
CA ASN A 111 9.82 -1.84 -16.93
C ASN A 111 8.47 -2.39 -16.45
N VAL A 112 8.31 -2.63 -15.15
CA VAL A 112 7.02 -3.06 -14.56
C VAL A 112 5.94 -2.00 -14.77
N ASN A 113 6.23 -0.72 -14.49
CA ASN A 113 5.26 0.36 -14.66
C ASN A 113 4.82 0.51 -16.12
N TYR A 114 5.76 0.48 -17.06
CA TYR A 114 5.43 0.53 -18.48
C TYR A 114 4.65 -0.72 -18.95
N ALA A 115 5.01 -1.90 -18.43
CA ALA A 115 4.27 -3.13 -18.70
C ALA A 115 2.82 -3.07 -18.21
N VAL A 116 2.58 -2.51 -17.03
CA VAL A 116 1.23 -2.29 -16.50
C VAL A 116 0.43 -1.35 -17.40
N PHE A 117 1.04 -0.23 -17.82
CA PHE A 117 0.42 0.68 -18.79
C PHE A 117 0.04 -0.02 -20.10
N LEU A 118 0.97 -0.79 -20.68
CA LEU A 118 0.72 -1.56 -21.91
C LEU A 118 -0.40 -2.59 -21.72
N CYS A 119 -0.44 -3.23 -20.55
CA CYS A 119 -1.49 -4.18 -20.21
C CYS A 119 -2.87 -3.52 -20.13
N ASP A 120 -2.96 -2.31 -19.57
CA ASP A 120 -4.20 -1.54 -19.53
C ASP A 120 -4.68 -1.14 -20.93
N GLN A 121 -3.74 -0.93 -21.86
CA GLN A 121 -4.02 -0.72 -23.29
C GLN A 121 -4.28 -2.03 -24.06
N LYS A 122 -4.38 -3.18 -23.38
CA LYS A 122 -4.55 -4.52 -23.97
C LYS A 122 -3.41 -4.95 -24.90
N ARG A 123 -2.24 -4.31 -24.81
CA ARG A 123 -1.01 -4.64 -25.56
C ARG A 123 -0.21 -5.70 -24.80
N TYR A 124 -0.82 -6.87 -24.66
CA TYR A 124 -0.36 -7.90 -23.73
C TYR A 124 1.02 -8.48 -24.06
N SER A 125 1.33 -8.70 -25.34
CA SER A 125 2.63 -9.23 -25.76
C SER A 125 3.78 -8.29 -25.36
N GLU A 126 3.62 -6.99 -25.60
CA GLU A 126 4.60 -5.97 -25.23
C GLU A 126 4.68 -5.81 -23.70
N ALA A 127 3.55 -5.90 -22.99
CA ALA A 127 3.54 -5.91 -21.54
C ALA A 127 4.35 -7.09 -21.00
N MET A 128 4.14 -8.31 -21.52
CA MET A 128 4.86 -9.51 -21.08
C MET A 128 6.37 -9.40 -21.34
N TYR A 129 6.76 -8.82 -22.48
CA TYR A 129 8.17 -8.54 -22.75
C TYR A 129 8.79 -7.68 -21.64
N ASN A 130 8.18 -6.55 -21.30
CA ASN A 130 8.70 -5.64 -20.27
C ASN A 130 8.67 -6.27 -18.86
N PHE A 131 7.61 -7.02 -18.51
CA PHE A 131 7.60 -7.76 -17.23
C PHE A 131 8.74 -8.79 -17.15
N ASN A 132 9.02 -9.50 -18.23
CA ASN A 132 10.10 -10.48 -18.26
C ASN A 132 11.47 -9.79 -18.13
N GLN A 133 11.69 -8.67 -18.84
CA GLN A 133 12.91 -7.87 -18.65
C GLN A 133 13.11 -7.44 -17.19
N ALA A 134 12.05 -7.03 -16.50
CA ALA A 134 12.13 -6.66 -15.09
C ALA A 134 12.45 -7.85 -14.18
N LEU A 135 11.80 -9.00 -14.39
CA LEU A 135 11.90 -10.20 -13.55
C LEU A 135 13.17 -11.03 -13.83
N ASP A 136 13.74 -10.93 -15.02
CA ASP A 136 15.02 -11.56 -15.38
C ASP A 136 16.23 -10.80 -14.80
N ASN A 137 16.03 -9.57 -14.31
CA ASN A 137 17.08 -8.79 -13.66
C ASN A 137 17.35 -9.28 -12.23
N PRO A 138 18.55 -9.83 -11.93
CA PRO A 138 18.88 -10.34 -10.60
C PRO A 138 19.00 -9.25 -9.53
N LEU A 139 19.05 -7.98 -9.92
CA LEU A 139 19.10 -6.83 -9.00
C LEU A 139 17.73 -6.21 -8.74
N TYR A 140 16.65 -6.81 -9.24
CA TYR A 140 15.31 -6.29 -8.99
C TYR A 140 14.98 -6.38 -7.49
N PHE A 141 14.68 -5.22 -6.89
CA PHE A 141 14.50 -5.11 -5.44
C PHE A 141 13.13 -5.58 -4.95
N THR A 142 12.10 -5.57 -5.81
CA THR A 142 10.71 -5.92 -5.46
C THR A 142 10.07 -6.90 -6.46
N PRO A 143 10.70 -8.05 -6.75
CA PRO A 143 10.17 -9.03 -7.69
C PRO A 143 8.75 -9.51 -7.35
N GLU A 144 8.36 -9.51 -6.07
CA GLU A 144 6.99 -9.79 -5.65
C GLU A 144 5.95 -8.84 -6.26
N ILE A 145 6.30 -7.56 -6.48
CA ILE A 145 5.46 -6.57 -7.16
C ILE A 145 5.40 -6.86 -8.67
N GLY A 146 6.52 -7.25 -9.27
CA GLY A 146 6.58 -7.64 -10.67
C GLY A 146 5.71 -8.87 -10.96
N TYR A 147 5.82 -9.92 -10.15
CA TYR A 147 4.99 -11.11 -10.23
C TYR A 147 3.51 -10.79 -10.02
N TYR A 148 3.17 -10.02 -8.98
CA TYR A 148 1.79 -9.58 -8.73
C TYR A 148 1.22 -8.80 -9.93
N SER A 149 1.98 -7.84 -10.47
CA SER A 149 1.56 -7.01 -11.61
C SER A 149 1.40 -7.82 -12.90
N ARG A 150 2.32 -8.76 -13.18
CA ARG A 150 2.21 -9.66 -14.34
C ARG A 150 1.04 -10.63 -14.18
N GLY A 151 0.81 -11.14 -12.97
CA GLY A 151 -0.35 -11.96 -12.61
C GLY A 151 -1.68 -11.24 -12.85
N ASN A 152 -1.77 -9.96 -12.45
CA ASN A 152 -2.93 -9.10 -12.76
C ASN A 152 -3.14 -8.97 -14.27
N CYS A 153 -2.05 -8.84 -15.04
CA CYS A 153 -2.15 -8.75 -16.48
C CYS A 153 -2.60 -10.06 -17.14
N TYR A 154 -2.13 -11.22 -16.66
CA TYR A 154 -2.63 -12.52 -17.11
C TYR A 154 -4.09 -12.73 -16.74
N ALA A 155 -4.52 -12.27 -15.57
CA ALA A 155 -5.93 -12.36 -15.17
C ALA A 155 -6.84 -11.53 -16.09
N LYS A 156 -6.39 -10.34 -16.56
CA LYS A 156 -7.11 -9.53 -17.57
C LYS A 156 -7.18 -10.19 -18.95
N GLN A 157 -6.32 -11.17 -19.22
CA GLN A 157 -6.29 -11.98 -20.44
C GLN A 157 -7.04 -13.31 -20.29
N ASP A 158 -7.74 -13.52 -19.17
CA ASP A 158 -8.37 -14.81 -18.80
C ASP A 158 -7.38 -15.99 -18.80
N SER A 159 -6.07 -15.71 -18.62
CA SER A 159 -5.01 -16.72 -18.57
C SER A 159 -4.84 -17.24 -17.14
N PHE A 160 -5.78 -18.07 -16.70
CA PHE A 160 -5.88 -18.57 -15.32
C PHE A 160 -4.59 -19.17 -14.77
N GLU A 161 -4.01 -20.15 -15.47
CA GLU A 161 -2.82 -20.88 -14.98
C GLU A 161 -1.62 -19.95 -14.79
N SER A 162 -1.38 -19.07 -15.77
CA SER A 162 -0.29 -18.08 -15.71
C SER A 162 -0.50 -17.07 -14.59
N ALA A 163 -1.72 -16.56 -14.42
CA ALA A 163 -2.06 -15.64 -13.34
C ALA A 163 -1.89 -16.30 -11.96
N ASN A 164 -2.41 -17.52 -11.81
CA ASN A 164 -2.30 -18.28 -10.58
C ASN A 164 -0.83 -18.54 -10.20
N ARG A 165 -0.01 -18.99 -11.16
CA ARG A 165 1.43 -19.20 -10.96
C ARG A 165 2.15 -17.93 -10.51
N ASP A 166 1.88 -16.80 -11.15
CA ASP A 166 2.54 -15.53 -10.82
C ASP A 166 2.13 -15.00 -9.44
N TYR A 167 0.84 -15.08 -9.08
CA TYR A 167 0.43 -14.70 -7.74
C TYR A 167 1.04 -15.60 -6.66
N LEU A 168 1.12 -16.91 -6.91
CA LEU A 168 1.81 -17.82 -5.99
C LEU A 168 3.30 -17.50 -5.87
N ALA A 169 3.95 -17.14 -6.98
CA ALA A 169 5.34 -16.66 -6.97
C ALA A 169 5.49 -15.40 -6.12
N ALA A 170 4.57 -14.43 -6.23
CA ALA A 170 4.57 -13.24 -5.38
C ALA A 170 4.42 -13.59 -3.88
N LEU A 171 3.54 -14.53 -3.54
CA LEU A 171 3.33 -14.99 -2.15
C LEU A 171 4.52 -15.72 -1.53
N ASN A 172 5.48 -16.23 -2.33
CA ASN A 172 6.68 -16.90 -1.82
C ASN A 172 7.71 -15.93 -1.23
N TYR A 173 7.56 -14.63 -1.43
CA TYR A 173 8.44 -13.61 -0.87
C TYR A 173 8.09 -13.29 0.58
N LYS A 174 9.08 -12.83 1.35
CA LYS A 174 8.92 -12.52 2.79
C LYS A 174 7.81 -11.51 3.08
N SER A 175 7.61 -10.55 2.18
CA SER A 175 6.65 -9.46 2.35
C SER A 175 5.85 -9.28 1.05
N PRO A 176 4.91 -10.18 0.76
CA PRO A 176 4.14 -10.09 -0.48
C PRO A 176 3.13 -8.94 -0.41
N PRO A 177 2.72 -8.38 -1.56
CA PRO A 177 1.62 -7.44 -1.61
C PRO A 177 0.35 -8.11 -1.06
N GLN A 178 -0.33 -7.51 -0.07
CA GLN A 178 -1.51 -8.12 0.55
C GLN A 178 -2.66 -8.30 -0.44
N ASP A 179 -2.76 -7.42 -1.44
CA ASP A 179 -3.73 -7.51 -2.53
C ASP A 179 -3.57 -8.78 -3.37
N THR A 180 -2.41 -9.43 -3.33
CA THR A 180 -2.19 -10.74 -3.98
C THR A 180 -3.18 -11.78 -3.45
N TYR A 181 -3.51 -11.76 -2.16
CA TYR A 181 -4.51 -12.68 -1.58
C TYR A 181 -5.92 -12.41 -2.12
N VAL A 182 -6.28 -11.14 -2.32
CA VAL A 182 -7.57 -10.75 -2.89
C VAL A 182 -7.63 -11.10 -4.37
N ALA A 183 -6.54 -10.86 -5.11
CA ALA A 183 -6.43 -11.19 -6.52
C ALA A 183 -6.53 -12.71 -6.76
N LEU A 184 -5.81 -13.52 -5.97
CA LEU A 184 -5.95 -14.97 -5.98
C LEU A 184 -7.36 -15.41 -5.60
N SER A 185 -7.92 -14.83 -4.54
CA SER A 185 -9.28 -15.16 -4.11
C SER A 185 -10.29 -14.95 -5.24
N ARG A 186 -10.22 -13.80 -5.91
CA ARG A 186 -11.07 -13.47 -7.06
C ARG A 186 -10.82 -14.39 -8.25
N LEU A 187 -9.56 -14.66 -8.58
CA LEU A 187 -9.18 -15.57 -9.66
C LEU A 187 -9.78 -16.96 -9.44
N GLN A 188 -9.67 -17.49 -8.23
CA GLN A 188 -10.19 -18.80 -7.84
C GLN A 188 -11.72 -18.81 -7.78
N PHE A 189 -12.35 -17.75 -7.28
CA PHE A 189 -13.79 -17.59 -7.26
C PHE A 189 -14.38 -17.62 -8.69
N ASN A 190 -13.78 -16.89 -9.63
CA ASN A 190 -14.20 -16.86 -11.03
C ASN A 190 -14.09 -18.24 -11.72
N HIS A 191 -13.20 -19.09 -11.22
CA HIS A 191 -13.00 -20.47 -11.69
C HIS A 191 -13.71 -21.51 -10.82
N GLN A 192 -14.67 -21.09 -9.99
CA GLN A 192 -15.52 -21.93 -9.14
C GLN A 192 -14.78 -22.73 -8.05
N ASN A 193 -13.51 -22.37 -7.77
CA ASN A 193 -12.69 -22.96 -6.71
C ASN A 193 -12.94 -22.25 -5.37
N TYR A 194 -14.18 -22.30 -4.87
CA TYR A 194 -14.63 -21.44 -3.76
C TYR A 194 -13.92 -21.72 -2.44
N GLN A 195 -13.53 -22.98 -2.16
CA GLN A 195 -12.75 -23.36 -0.99
C GLN A 195 -11.40 -22.64 -0.98
N LEU A 196 -10.73 -22.62 -2.14
CA LEU A 196 -9.43 -21.98 -2.31
C LEU A 196 -9.56 -20.45 -2.33
N ALA A 197 -10.63 -19.94 -2.93
CA ALA A 197 -10.98 -18.52 -2.86
C ALA A 197 -11.14 -18.04 -1.41
N ASN A 198 -11.86 -18.81 -0.59
CA ASN A 198 -12.02 -18.54 0.84
C ASN A 198 -10.70 -18.65 1.60
N TYR A 199 -9.88 -19.67 1.28
CA TYR A 199 -8.57 -19.88 1.90
C TYR A 199 -7.65 -18.65 1.74
N TYR A 200 -7.57 -18.08 0.54
CA TYR A 200 -6.74 -16.90 0.31
C TYR A 200 -7.32 -15.64 0.95
N LEU A 201 -8.65 -15.45 0.86
CA LEU A 201 -9.26 -14.26 1.44
C LEU A 201 -9.18 -14.21 2.97
N ASN A 202 -9.18 -15.36 3.64
CA ASN A 202 -8.95 -15.43 5.09
C ASN A 202 -7.50 -15.09 5.51
N ARG A 203 -6.55 -15.06 4.56
CA ARG A 203 -5.16 -14.62 4.79
C ARG A 203 -4.94 -13.15 4.49
N TYR A 204 -5.89 -12.50 3.84
CA TYR A 204 -5.87 -11.06 3.69
C TYR A 204 -5.99 -10.42 5.07
N ASN A 205 -4.89 -9.78 5.52
CA ASN A 205 -4.76 -9.24 6.87
C ASN A 205 -4.84 -7.70 6.92
N SER A 206 -5.13 -7.07 5.78
CA SER A 206 -5.32 -5.62 5.70
C SER A 206 -6.76 -5.23 6.04
N SER A 207 -7.01 -3.93 6.17
CA SER A 207 -8.34 -3.40 6.47
C SER A 207 -9.36 -3.92 5.44
N GLN A 208 -10.49 -4.41 5.96
CA GLN A 208 -11.60 -4.84 5.12
C GLN A 208 -12.16 -3.63 4.38
N THR A 209 -12.34 -3.77 3.07
CA THR A 209 -13.01 -2.79 2.22
C THR A 209 -14.40 -3.30 1.85
N PRO A 210 -15.31 -2.44 1.35
CA PRO A 210 -16.59 -2.88 0.80
C PRO A 210 -16.42 -4.03 -0.21
N GLU A 211 -15.41 -3.92 -1.09
CA GLU A 211 -15.09 -4.89 -2.14
C GLU A 211 -14.64 -6.23 -1.56
N THR A 212 -13.76 -6.23 -0.55
CA THR A 212 -13.30 -7.48 0.07
C THR A 212 -14.40 -8.14 0.89
N MET A 213 -15.21 -7.37 1.61
CA MET A 213 -16.37 -7.87 2.34
C MET A 213 -17.38 -8.52 1.39
N TRP A 214 -17.71 -7.83 0.29
CA TRP A 214 -18.65 -8.33 -0.69
C TRP A 214 -18.15 -9.60 -1.39
N LEU A 215 -16.88 -9.63 -1.82
CA LEU A 215 -16.26 -10.83 -2.38
C LEU A 215 -16.34 -12.01 -1.39
N HIS A 216 -16.08 -11.77 -0.11
CA HIS A 216 -16.15 -12.82 0.92
C HIS A 216 -17.59 -13.33 1.09
N ILE A 217 -18.59 -12.45 1.09
CA ILE A 217 -20.01 -12.82 1.13
C ILE A 217 -20.39 -13.69 -0.07
N GLN A 218 -19.91 -13.35 -1.26
CA GLN A 218 -20.15 -14.12 -2.48
C GLN A 218 -19.53 -15.52 -2.39
N ILE A 219 -18.27 -15.62 -1.93
CA ILE A 219 -17.57 -16.89 -1.75
C ILE A 219 -18.30 -17.78 -0.74
N LEU A 220 -18.63 -17.25 0.45
CA LEU A 220 -19.32 -18.03 1.49
C LEU A 220 -20.68 -18.51 1.00
N GLN A 221 -21.40 -17.68 0.24
CA GLN A 221 -22.64 -18.14 -0.35
C GLN A 221 -22.40 -19.26 -1.35
N ALA A 222 -21.46 -19.09 -2.29
CA ALA A 222 -21.23 -20.09 -3.33
C ALA A 222 -20.84 -21.45 -2.73
N MET A 223 -20.08 -21.44 -1.63
CA MET A 223 -19.81 -22.66 -0.85
C MET A 223 -21.08 -23.26 -0.23
N ILE A 224 -21.96 -22.44 0.35
CA ILE A 224 -23.26 -22.92 0.88
C ILE A 224 -24.11 -23.54 -0.22
N ASP A 225 -24.16 -22.92 -1.39
CA ASP A 225 -24.97 -23.37 -2.53
C ASP A 225 -24.45 -24.68 -3.14
N GLN A 226 -23.13 -24.92 -3.10
CA GLN A 226 -22.52 -26.19 -3.49
C GLN A 226 -22.80 -27.35 -2.50
N GLY A 227 -23.37 -27.05 -1.33
CA GLY A 227 -23.61 -28.03 -0.28
C GLY A 227 -22.39 -28.20 0.64
N VAL A 228 -22.58 -27.86 1.91
CA VAL A 228 -21.59 -28.04 2.98
C VAL A 228 -22.20 -28.78 4.15
N SER A 229 -21.37 -29.35 5.04
CA SER A 229 -21.86 -30.01 6.26
C SER A 229 -22.72 -29.07 7.12
N SER A 230 -23.62 -29.62 7.92
CA SER A 230 -24.51 -28.81 8.79
C SER A 230 -23.76 -27.90 9.76
N ALA A 231 -22.55 -28.31 10.20
CA ALA A 231 -21.66 -27.47 11.00
C ALA A 231 -21.11 -26.29 10.17
N LYS A 232 -20.57 -26.56 8.98
CA LYS A 232 -20.02 -25.53 8.09
C LYS A 232 -21.09 -24.59 7.54
N TYR A 233 -22.29 -25.08 7.28
CA TYR A 233 -23.43 -24.25 6.92
C TYR A 233 -23.72 -23.18 7.98
N ARG A 234 -23.78 -23.57 9.26
CA ARG A 234 -24.02 -22.63 10.36
C ARG A 234 -22.90 -21.60 10.48
N GLU A 235 -21.64 -22.04 10.39
CA GLU A 235 -20.44 -21.20 10.42
C GLU A 235 -20.45 -20.17 9.28
N TYR A 236 -20.52 -20.62 8.03
CA TYR A 236 -20.46 -19.76 6.85
C TYR A 236 -21.67 -18.82 6.77
N ASN A 237 -22.87 -19.30 7.09
CA ASN A 237 -24.04 -18.44 7.06
C ASN A 237 -24.01 -17.39 8.17
N SER A 238 -23.51 -17.72 9.36
CA SER A 238 -23.31 -16.74 10.43
C SER A 238 -22.30 -15.67 10.01
N TYR A 239 -21.15 -16.09 9.48
CA TYR A 239 -20.09 -15.16 9.10
C TYR A 239 -20.50 -14.25 7.94
N ARG A 240 -21.15 -14.82 6.91
CA ARG A 240 -21.73 -14.08 5.78
C ARG A 240 -22.70 -12.99 6.24
N LYS A 241 -23.57 -13.28 7.22
CA LYS A 241 -24.51 -12.30 7.80
C LYS A 241 -23.76 -11.18 8.52
N THR A 242 -22.76 -11.50 9.34
CA THR A 242 -21.95 -10.50 10.03
C THR A 242 -21.26 -9.56 9.04
N LEU A 243 -20.66 -10.10 7.98
CA LEU A 243 -20.03 -9.29 6.93
C LEU A 243 -21.05 -8.40 6.23
N GLY A 244 -22.24 -8.92 5.89
CA GLY A 244 -23.29 -8.14 5.26
C GLY A 244 -23.81 -7.00 6.13
N GLN A 245 -23.99 -7.24 7.43
CA GLN A 245 -24.38 -6.22 8.40
C GLN A 245 -23.31 -5.13 8.54
N LEU A 246 -22.02 -5.52 8.61
CA LEU A 246 -20.91 -4.56 8.65
C LEU A 246 -20.84 -3.73 7.36
N LEU A 247 -21.03 -4.38 6.20
CA LEU A 247 -21.04 -3.73 4.89
C LEU A 247 -22.14 -2.66 4.82
N ILE A 248 -23.37 -2.97 5.19
CA ILE A 248 -24.47 -1.99 5.20
C ILE A 248 -24.21 -0.88 6.23
N LYS A 249 -23.79 -1.26 7.44
CA LYS A 249 -23.64 -0.32 8.55
C LYS A 249 -22.56 0.73 8.28
N ASN A 250 -21.44 0.32 7.70
CA ASN A 250 -20.27 1.18 7.53
C ASN A 250 -20.16 1.77 6.12
N TYR A 251 -20.80 1.15 5.13
CA TYR A 251 -20.59 1.43 3.71
C TYR A 251 -21.88 1.37 2.89
N GLY A 252 -23.04 1.70 3.48
CA GLY A 252 -24.36 1.53 2.86
C GLY A 252 -24.58 2.26 1.54
N ASP A 253 -23.81 3.30 1.26
CA ASP A 253 -23.82 4.10 0.03
C ASP A 253 -22.97 3.50 -1.11
N THR A 254 -22.12 2.53 -0.80
CA THR A 254 -21.27 1.87 -1.79
C THR A 254 -22.06 0.94 -2.71
N LYS A 255 -21.56 0.76 -3.93
CA LYS A 255 -22.16 -0.16 -4.91
C LYS A 255 -22.20 -1.60 -4.39
N GLU A 256 -21.24 -2.01 -3.58
CA GLU A 256 -21.17 -3.33 -2.93
C GLU A 256 -22.31 -3.52 -1.93
N ALA A 257 -22.56 -2.54 -1.07
CA ALA A 257 -23.67 -2.59 -0.13
C ALA A 257 -25.02 -2.60 -0.87
N GLN A 258 -25.16 -1.82 -1.95
CA GLN A 258 -26.34 -1.85 -2.80
C GLN A 258 -26.52 -3.22 -3.47
N GLN A 259 -25.45 -3.82 -4.00
CA GLN A 259 -25.48 -5.18 -4.57
C GLN A 259 -25.88 -6.25 -3.53
N TYR A 260 -25.39 -6.10 -2.29
CA TYR A 260 -25.80 -6.95 -1.19
C TYR A 260 -27.31 -6.82 -0.90
N LEU A 261 -27.83 -5.60 -0.83
CA LEU A 261 -29.25 -5.33 -0.53
C LEU A 261 -30.22 -5.78 -1.63
N LEU A 262 -29.74 -6.01 -2.85
CA LEU A 262 -30.53 -6.66 -3.91
C LEU A 262 -30.73 -8.17 -3.66
N GLN A 263 -29.91 -8.77 -2.80
CA GLN A 263 -29.89 -10.21 -2.55
C GLN A 263 -30.37 -10.59 -1.14
N TYR A 264 -30.19 -9.69 -0.18
CA TYR A 264 -30.45 -9.93 1.24
C TYR A 264 -31.14 -8.73 1.88
N ASP A 265 -31.92 -8.98 2.92
CA ASP A 265 -32.42 -7.91 3.77
C ASP A 265 -31.33 -7.41 4.76
N ALA A 266 -31.68 -6.37 5.55
CA ALA A 266 -30.77 -5.79 6.54
C ALA A 266 -30.36 -6.76 7.66
N SER A 267 -31.12 -7.84 7.90
CA SER A 267 -30.76 -8.91 8.84
C SER A 267 -29.77 -9.92 8.23
N GLY A 268 -29.58 -9.86 6.92
CA GLY A 268 -28.81 -10.80 6.12
C GLY A 268 -29.55 -12.08 5.77
N ALA A 269 -30.89 -12.08 5.88
CA ALA A 269 -31.71 -13.15 5.35
C ALA A 269 -31.86 -13.01 3.83
N PRO A 270 -31.79 -14.11 3.05
CA PRO A 270 -31.98 -14.08 1.61
C PRO A 270 -33.37 -13.59 1.22
N LEU A 271 -33.44 -12.66 0.25
CA LEU A 271 -34.70 -12.18 -0.30
C LEU A 271 -35.42 -13.28 -1.13
N PRO A 272 -36.75 -13.23 -1.27
CA PRO A 272 -37.51 -14.22 -2.05
C PRO A 272 -37.05 -14.36 -3.51
N SER A 273 -36.62 -13.25 -4.12
CA SER A 273 -36.03 -13.21 -5.47
C SER A 273 -34.82 -14.14 -5.61
N ARG A 274 -34.02 -14.25 -4.54
CA ARG A 274 -32.86 -15.12 -4.48
C ARG A 274 -33.21 -16.57 -4.19
N LYS A 275 -34.21 -16.81 -3.35
CA LYS A 275 -34.69 -18.17 -3.04
C LYS A 275 -35.17 -18.93 -4.27
N LYS A 276 -35.76 -18.22 -5.26
CA LYS A 276 -36.16 -18.82 -6.55
C LYS A 276 -34.99 -19.24 -7.45
N ALA A 277 -33.79 -18.71 -7.21
CA ALA A 277 -32.59 -19.05 -7.99
C ALA A 277 -31.80 -20.23 -7.38
N LEU A 278 -32.17 -20.70 -6.19
CA LEU A 278 -31.59 -21.90 -5.58
C LEU A 278 -32.27 -23.14 -6.18
N PRO A 279 -31.52 -24.17 -6.63
CA PRO A 279 -32.11 -25.50 -6.76
C PRO A 279 -32.63 -25.90 -5.38
N GLU A 280 -33.90 -26.34 -5.30
CA GLU A 280 -34.49 -26.82 -4.05
C GLU A 280 -33.50 -27.78 -3.39
N ALA A 281 -33.16 -27.51 -2.13
CA ALA A 281 -32.17 -28.27 -1.38
C ALA A 281 -32.55 -29.75 -1.41
N SER A 282 -31.99 -30.47 -2.37
CA SER A 282 -32.14 -31.90 -2.49
C SER A 282 -31.41 -32.51 -1.29
N SER A 283 -32.14 -33.29 -0.52
CA SER A 283 -31.66 -34.21 0.52
C SER A 283 -30.73 -35.32 -0.04
N ALA A 284 -30.10 -35.10 -1.19
CA ALA A 284 -29.15 -36.01 -1.78
C ALA A 284 -27.86 -36.00 -0.95
N VAL A 285 -27.60 -37.12 -0.29
CA VAL A 285 -26.24 -37.56 -0.01
C VAL A 285 -25.51 -37.61 -1.35
N LEU A 286 -24.73 -36.57 -1.66
CA LEU A 286 -23.85 -36.59 -2.81
C LEU A 286 -22.72 -37.60 -2.54
N PRO A 287 -22.36 -38.43 -3.53
CA PRO A 287 -21.32 -39.43 -3.38
C PRO A 287 -19.99 -38.76 -3.03
N ASN A 288 -19.18 -39.47 -2.24
CA ASN A 288 -17.76 -39.19 -2.02
C ASN A 288 -17.06 -39.05 -3.38
N ASN A 289 -17.11 -37.86 -3.98
CA ASN A 289 -16.16 -37.49 -4.99
C ASN A 289 -14.87 -37.28 -4.24
N ALA A 290 -13.98 -38.24 -4.48
CA ALA A 290 -12.66 -38.36 -3.91
C ALA A 290 -12.07 -36.98 -3.64
N ALA A 291 -11.49 -36.85 -2.45
CA ALA A 291 -10.37 -35.97 -2.27
C ALA A 291 -9.45 -36.14 -3.49
N GLN A 292 -9.55 -35.24 -4.47
CA GLN A 292 -8.36 -34.80 -5.15
C GLN A 292 -7.55 -34.26 -3.99
N SER A 293 -6.64 -35.10 -3.51
CA SER A 293 -5.52 -34.68 -2.69
C SER A 293 -5.01 -33.45 -3.40
N VAL A 294 -5.31 -32.28 -2.84
CA VAL A 294 -4.62 -31.05 -3.18
C VAL A 294 -3.21 -31.38 -2.77
N THR A 295 -2.41 -31.86 -3.71
CA THR A 295 -0.97 -31.79 -3.62
C THR A 295 -0.72 -30.31 -3.47
N LEU A 296 -0.57 -29.88 -2.21
CA LEU A 296 0.25 -28.76 -1.86
C LEU A 296 1.52 -28.98 -2.69
N PHE A 297 1.73 -28.16 -3.71
CA PHE A 297 2.99 -28.18 -4.43
C PHE A 297 4.05 -27.81 -3.40
N GLU A 298 4.66 -28.83 -2.78
CA GLU A 298 5.96 -28.70 -2.17
C GLU A 298 6.89 -28.17 -3.26
N SER A 299 7.61 -27.13 -2.89
CA SER A 299 8.53 -26.41 -3.76
C SER A 299 9.50 -27.37 -4.45
N PRO A 300 9.81 -27.22 -5.75
CA PRO A 300 11.00 -27.85 -6.30
C PRO A 300 12.21 -27.14 -5.67
N SER A 301 12.76 -27.76 -4.63
CA SER A 301 14.15 -27.57 -4.23
C SER A 301 15.01 -28.20 -5.32
N GLU A 302 15.32 -27.46 -6.38
CA GLU A 302 16.45 -27.80 -7.25
C GLU A 302 17.50 -26.69 -7.26
N ALA A 303 18.64 -27.06 -6.71
CA ALA A 303 19.87 -26.30 -6.67
C ALA A 303 20.35 -25.97 -8.09
N VAL A 304 20.30 -24.69 -8.46
CA VAL A 304 21.08 -24.20 -9.60
C VAL A 304 22.52 -24.01 -9.13
N LYS A 305 23.40 -24.85 -9.70
CA LYS A 305 24.84 -24.86 -9.49
C LYS A 305 25.45 -23.51 -9.80
N THR A 306 26.36 -23.12 -8.90
CA THR A 306 27.22 -21.96 -8.98
C THR A 306 28.23 -22.09 -10.13
N GLY A 307 28.15 -21.18 -11.10
CA GLY A 307 29.19 -20.93 -12.09
C GLY A 307 29.88 -19.60 -11.77
N SER A 308 31.09 -19.68 -11.24
CA SER A 308 31.98 -18.54 -10.94
C SER A 308 32.24 -17.65 -12.15
N HIS A 309 32.05 -16.33 -12.01
CA HIS A 309 32.95 -15.36 -12.62
C HIS A 309 33.26 -14.21 -11.64
N LYS A 310 34.55 -14.09 -11.30
CA LYS A 310 35.17 -13.00 -10.54
C LYS A 310 35.42 -11.79 -11.45
N ALA A 311 35.03 -10.60 -10.99
CA ALA A 311 35.83 -9.36 -10.85
C ALA A 311 34.88 -8.14 -10.67
N ASN A 312 34.83 -7.51 -9.49
CA ASN A 312 35.54 -6.26 -9.11
C ASN A 312 35.09 -5.05 -9.96
N THR A 313 34.54 -3.92 -9.47
CA THR A 313 34.68 -3.17 -8.20
C THR A 313 33.62 -2.04 -8.12
N SER A 314 33.17 -1.67 -6.90
CA SER A 314 32.85 -0.30 -6.39
C SER A 314 31.79 0.57 -7.09
N ALA A 315 30.87 1.33 -6.49
CA ALA A 315 30.29 1.50 -5.14
C ALA A 315 29.16 2.57 -5.28
N ASN A 316 28.21 2.57 -4.35
CA ASN A 316 27.26 3.64 -3.95
C ASN A 316 26.11 4.02 -4.91
N ASP A 317 24.85 3.66 -4.60
CA ASP A 317 23.89 4.31 -3.66
C ASP A 317 23.09 5.42 -4.38
N THR A 318 21.76 5.59 -4.28
CA THR A 318 20.68 4.98 -3.50
C THR A 318 19.33 5.38 -4.13
N SER A 319 18.41 4.41 -4.17
CA SER A 319 16.92 4.40 -4.11
C SER A 319 16.17 5.74 -3.90
N ALA A 320 14.99 6.01 -4.48
CA ALA A 320 13.70 5.57 -3.92
C ALA A 320 12.46 5.82 -4.83
N VAL A 321 11.38 5.12 -4.46
CA VAL A 321 10.05 4.83 -5.07
C VAL A 321 8.99 4.89 -3.95
N ILE A 322 7.74 5.37 -4.16
CA ILE A 322 6.42 4.83 -3.67
C ILE A 322 5.21 5.40 -4.47
N VAL A 323 4.16 4.56 -4.62
CA VAL A 323 2.95 4.59 -5.47
C VAL A 323 1.63 4.94 -4.70
N VAL A 324 0.72 5.65 -5.39
CA VAL A 324 -0.79 5.60 -5.52
C VAL A 324 -1.59 4.59 -4.64
N LYS A 325 -2.86 4.75 -4.20
CA LYS A 325 -3.87 5.81 -3.94
C LYS A 325 -5.22 5.13 -3.58
N SER A 326 -6.05 5.73 -2.72
CA SER A 326 -7.49 5.44 -2.58
C SER A 326 -8.29 6.73 -2.30
N GLU A 327 -9.52 6.82 -2.80
CA GLU A 327 -10.46 7.98 -2.72
C GLU A 327 -11.77 7.58 -2.01
N PRO A 328 -12.68 8.52 -1.66
CA PRO A 328 -12.51 9.67 -0.76
C PRO A 328 -13.53 9.61 0.41
N VAL A 329 -13.21 10.13 1.61
CA VAL A 329 -14.21 10.21 2.70
C VAL A 329 -14.37 11.64 3.21
N VAL A 330 -15.62 12.07 3.16
CA VAL A 330 -16.16 13.32 3.70
C VAL A 330 -16.05 13.34 5.23
N ASN A 331 -15.55 14.45 5.77
CA ASN A 331 -15.49 14.71 7.21
C ASN A 331 -16.87 14.59 7.88
N GLN A 332 -16.94 13.92 9.04
CA GLN A 332 -17.74 14.39 10.17
C GLN A 332 -17.30 13.80 11.52
N ALA A 333 -16.94 14.73 12.41
CA ALA A 333 -17.05 14.79 13.87
C ALA A 333 -16.94 13.53 14.76
N SER A 334 -16.04 13.64 15.73
CA SER A 334 -15.86 12.81 16.91
C SER A 334 -17.10 12.69 17.81
N VAL A 335 -17.44 11.49 18.25
CA VAL A 335 -18.12 11.25 19.54
C VAL A 335 -17.60 9.96 20.19
N ALA A 336 -17.41 10.04 21.50
CA ALA A 336 -16.76 9.11 22.40
C ALA A 336 -17.32 7.67 22.43
N ALA A 337 -16.43 6.73 22.71
CA ALA A 337 -16.76 5.38 23.14
C ALA A 337 -17.24 5.37 24.60
N PRO A 338 -18.09 4.39 24.97
CA PRO A 338 -17.97 3.77 26.28
C PRO A 338 -17.88 2.24 26.20
N ASN A 339 -16.82 1.74 26.85
CA ASN A 339 -16.71 0.56 27.71
C ASN A 339 -17.62 -0.67 27.49
N ALA A 340 -16.99 -1.83 27.37
CA ALA A 340 -17.46 -3.06 28.01
C ALA A 340 -16.29 -3.90 28.55
N VAL A 341 -16.51 -4.39 29.77
CA VAL A 341 -15.62 -4.95 30.80
C VAL A 341 -15.35 -6.46 30.57
N PRO A 342 -14.24 -7.03 31.12
CA PRO A 342 -13.83 -8.41 30.88
C PRO A 342 -14.39 -9.42 31.90
N ALA A 343 -14.45 -10.69 31.51
CA ALA A 343 -14.82 -11.80 32.39
C ALA A 343 -13.58 -12.45 33.05
N THR A 344 -13.44 -12.22 34.36
CA THR A 344 -13.08 -13.14 35.48
C THR A 344 -12.12 -14.31 35.19
N ALA A 345 -10.88 -14.34 35.68
CA ALA A 345 -10.39 -14.55 37.07
C ALA A 345 -10.31 -16.03 37.53
N SER A 346 -9.09 -16.48 37.87
CA SER A 346 -8.84 -17.26 39.09
C SER A 346 -7.35 -17.22 39.50
N ASN A 347 -7.14 -17.06 40.81
CA ASN A 347 -5.90 -16.78 41.54
C ASN A 347 -4.99 -18.01 41.70
N ASN A 348 -3.68 -17.79 41.92
CA ASN A 348 -3.07 -18.18 43.19
C ASN A 348 -1.68 -17.58 43.46
N THR A 349 -1.42 -17.47 44.76
CA THR A 349 -0.46 -16.65 45.51
C THR A 349 0.91 -17.28 45.76
N ASN A 350 1.89 -16.44 46.10
CA ASN A 350 2.83 -16.50 47.25
C ASN A 350 4.10 -15.69 46.89
N ALA A 351 4.42 -14.55 47.54
CA ALA A 351 5.07 -14.41 48.85
C ALA A 351 6.38 -15.24 48.96
N ALA A 352 7.53 -14.80 49.49
CA ALA A 352 8.07 -13.57 50.06
C ALA A 352 9.56 -13.87 50.42
N VAL A 353 10.22 -12.95 51.15
CA VAL A 353 11.45 -13.09 51.99
C VAL A 353 12.64 -12.26 51.44
N SER A 354 12.91 -11.03 51.93
CA SER A 354 13.65 -10.59 53.16
C SER A 354 15.17 -10.87 53.07
N ALA A 355 16.15 -10.06 53.54
CA ALA A 355 16.26 -8.85 54.38
C ALA A 355 17.67 -8.23 54.12
N ALA A 356 17.82 -6.89 54.16
CA ALA A 356 18.47 -6.07 55.21
C ALA A 356 20.03 -5.94 55.18
N GLY A 357 20.53 -4.69 55.29
CA GLY A 357 21.93 -4.37 55.63
C GLY A 357 22.46 -3.00 55.19
N VAL A 358 22.23 -1.97 56.01
CA VAL A 358 22.88 -0.62 56.11
C VAL A 358 24.42 -0.75 56.29
N SER A 359 25.36 0.17 56.02
CA SER A 359 25.43 1.64 55.86
C SER A 359 26.89 2.06 55.49
N SER A 360 27.05 3.29 54.96
CA SER A 360 28.20 4.24 55.09
C SER A 360 29.06 4.63 53.84
N LEU A 361 28.82 5.89 53.42
CA LEU A 361 29.72 6.98 53.03
C LEU A 361 31.05 6.70 52.29
N SER A 362 31.16 7.14 51.03
CA SER A 362 31.86 8.39 50.62
C SER A 362 32.38 8.36 49.17
N ASN A 363 32.25 9.54 48.53
CA ASN A 363 32.97 10.09 47.39
C ASN A 363 32.99 9.43 45.99
N ALA A 364 32.32 10.16 45.09
CA ALA A 364 32.90 10.76 43.87
C ALA A 364 33.59 9.85 42.86
N SER A 365 32.84 9.44 41.82
CA SER A 365 33.11 9.73 40.40
C SER A 365 32.18 8.87 39.54
N GLY A 366 31.18 9.50 38.92
CA GLY A 366 30.14 8.80 38.15
C GLY A 366 30.64 8.30 36.79
N SER A 367 31.15 7.08 36.78
CA SER A 367 31.05 6.15 35.65
C SER A 367 29.73 5.40 35.75
N SER A 368 28.91 5.40 34.71
CA SER A 368 27.80 4.45 34.60
C SER A 368 27.65 3.93 33.17
N SER A 369 28.32 2.82 32.92
CA SER A 369 27.85 1.78 32.02
C SER A 369 26.51 1.23 32.53
N GLY A 370 25.57 1.07 31.60
CA GLY A 370 24.68 -0.09 31.56
C GLY A 370 23.64 -0.23 32.68
N VAL A 371 22.65 0.67 32.71
CA VAL A 371 21.32 0.30 33.19
C VAL A 371 20.53 -0.19 31.98
N SER A 372 20.37 -1.51 31.86
CA SER A 372 19.33 -2.11 31.01
C SER A 372 17.97 -1.84 31.65
N GLN A 373 17.48 -0.61 31.49
CA GLN A 373 16.07 -0.34 31.62
C GLN A 373 15.41 -0.89 30.36
N SER A 374 14.78 -2.05 30.50
CA SER A 374 13.77 -2.54 29.54
C SER A 374 12.52 -1.66 29.63
N GLY A 375 12.68 -0.35 29.35
CA GLY A 375 11.58 0.53 29.00
C GLY A 375 11.21 0.24 27.56
N SER A 376 10.01 -0.26 27.34
CA SER A 376 9.52 -0.55 25.99
C SER A 376 9.62 0.73 25.15
N ARG A 377 10.55 0.73 24.20
CA ARG A 377 10.88 1.87 23.33
C ARG A 377 9.60 2.39 22.67
N ARG A 378 9.31 3.68 22.84
CA ARG A 378 8.10 4.28 22.26
C ARG A 378 8.14 4.09 20.75
N SER A 379 7.09 3.45 20.24
CA SER A 379 6.95 3.14 18.82
C SER A 379 5.50 3.29 18.40
N ILE A 380 5.32 3.62 17.13
CA ILE A 380 4.03 3.70 16.47
C ILE A 380 4.02 2.73 15.30
N ILE A 381 2.82 2.37 14.84
CA ILE A 381 2.64 1.74 13.54
C ILE A 381 2.29 2.85 12.56
N VAL A 382 3.03 2.93 11.45
CA VAL A 382 2.77 3.88 10.37
C VAL A 382 1.43 3.53 9.75
N ASN A 383 0.46 4.44 9.82
CA ASN A 383 -0.87 4.24 9.25
C ASN A 383 -0.93 4.82 7.84
N SER A 384 -2.00 4.51 7.12
CA SER A 384 -2.29 5.17 5.86
C SER A 384 -2.35 6.69 6.06
N GLY A 385 -1.61 7.45 5.25
CA GLY A 385 -1.48 8.90 5.34
C GLY A 385 -0.40 9.41 6.31
N ASP A 386 0.27 8.52 7.07
CA ASP A 386 1.43 8.91 7.86
C ASP A 386 2.66 9.07 6.96
N THR A 387 3.34 10.20 7.08
CA THR A 387 4.65 10.47 6.47
C THR A 387 5.68 10.71 7.57
N LEU A 388 6.97 10.60 7.25
CA LEU A 388 8.01 10.97 8.22
C LEU A 388 7.82 12.39 8.73
N TYR A 389 7.36 13.29 7.86
CA TYR A 389 7.08 14.67 8.20
C TYR A 389 5.84 14.81 9.10
N SER A 390 4.73 14.13 8.81
CA SER A 390 3.53 14.21 9.65
C SER A 390 3.76 13.59 11.03
N ILE A 391 4.49 12.45 11.09
CA ILE A 391 4.93 11.82 12.34
C ILE A 391 5.90 12.74 13.09
N SER A 392 6.86 13.34 12.39
CA SER A 392 7.84 14.26 12.97
C SER A 392 7.16 15.44 13.68
N ARG A 393 6.15 16.03 13.03
CA ARG A 393 5.36 17.14 13.59
C ARG A 393 4.44 16.70 14.73
N LYS A 394 3.81 15.53 14.60
CA LYS A 394 2.86 15.00 15.59
C LYS A 394 3.53 14.59 16.89
N TYR A 395 4.73 14.02 16.80
CA TYR A 395 5.47 13.50 17.96
C TYR A 395 6.67 14.38 18.36
N SER A 396 6.86 15.51 17.68
CA SER A 396 7.95 16.45 17.93
C SER A 396 9.35 15.84 17.84
N VAL A 397 9.55 14.90 16.89
CA VAL A 397 10.85 14.26 16.64
C VAL A 397 11.32 14.63 15.24
N PRO A 398 12.50 15.23 15.02
CA PRO A 398 12.94 15.64 13.69
C PRO A 398 12.98 14.47 12.68
N VAL A 399 12.60 14.72 11.42
CA VAL A 399 12.60 13.70 10.35
C VAL A 399 13.95 12.99 10.24
N ALA A 400 15.05 13.73 10.27
CA ALA A 400 16.40 13.16 10.22
C ALA A 400 16.69 12.21 11.42
N THR A 401 16.16 12.53 12.60
CA THR A 401 16.26 11.68 13.79
C THR A 401 15.42 10.42 13.62
N LEU A 402 14.16 10.54 13.16
CA LEU A 402 13.31 9.39 12.85
C LEU A 402 13.95 8.48 11.82
N GLN A 403 14.59 9.04 10.80
CA GLN A 403 15.29 8.27 9.78
C GLN A 403 16.47 7.50 10.37
N LYS A 404 17.32 8.20 11.15
CA LYS A 404 18.51 7.60 11.75
C LYS A 404 18.19 6.49 12.74
N ILE A 405 17.21 6.69 13.63
CA ILE A 405 16.91 5.73 14.71
C ILE A 405 16.14 4.48 14.24
N ASN A 406 15.60 4.53 13.02
CA ASN A 406 14.85 3.44 12.38
C ASN A 406 15.54 2.89 11.12
N ASN A 407 16.76 3.36 10.82
CA ASN A 407 17.50 3.02 9.60
C ASN A 407 16.67 3.22 8.32
N ILE A 408 15.87 4.28 8.27
CA ILE A 408 15.02 4.59 7.12
C ILE A 408 15.85 5.32 6.08
N GLY A 409 16.09 4.63 4.97
CA GLY A 409 16.74 5.19 3.79
C GLY A 409 15.81 6.12 2.98
N PRO A 410 16.23 6.52 1.78
CA PRO A 410 15.47 7.46 0.94
C PRO A 410 14.10 6.95 0.49
N ARG A 411 13.83 5.63 0.63
CA ARG A 411 12.52 4.99 0.35
C ARG A 411 11.40 5.37 1.33
N GLY A 412 11.71 6.13 2.38
CA GLY A 412 10.70 6.62 3.32
C GLY A 412 10.09 5.50 4.17
N ILE A 413 8.87 5.71 4.63
CA ILE A 413 8.18 4.82 5.58
C ILE A 413 7.07 4.06 4.89
N LEU A 414 6.82 2.83 5.33
CA LEU A 414 5.77 1.97 4.78
C LEU A 414 4.60 1.87 5.73
N ILE A 415 3.38 1.80 5.20
CA ILE A 415 2.18 1.53 5.99
C ILE A 415 2.37 0.16 6.69
N GLY A 416 2.01 0.10 7.97
CA GLY A 416 2.23 -1.07 8.84
C GLY A 416 3.64 -1.16 9.42
N MET A 417 4.57 -0.31 9.00
CA MET A 417 5.93 -0.30 9.55
C MET A 417 5.92 0.17 11.00
N LYS A 418 6.58 -0.58 11.88
CA LYS A 418 6.81 -0.17 13.27
C LYS A 418 7.95 0.84 13.31
N LEU A 419 7.65 2.06 13.75
CA LEU A 419 8.55 3.20 13.74
C LEU A 419 8.79 3.69 15.17
N TYR A 420 10.04 3.59 15.62
CA TYR A 420 10.50 4.02 16.93
C TYR A 420 10.69 5.53 16.97
N LEU A 421 10.28 6.16 18.07
CA LEU A 421 10.31 7.62 18.23
C LEU A 421 11.54 8.09 19.03
N ASP A 422 12.15 7.21 19.81
CA ASP A 422 13.33 7.49 20.63
C ASP A 422 14.49 6.58 20.20
N PRO A 423 15.77 6.89 20.47
CA PRO A 423 16.90 5.97 20.26
C PRO A 423 16.81 4.69 21.12
N GLN A 424 17.63 3.67 20.80
CA GLN A 424 17.82 2.48 21.67
C GLN A 424 18.53 2.89 22.96
#